data_AF-A0A373G3G6-F1
#
_entry.id   AF-A0A373G3G6-F1
#
_cell.length_a   1.000
_cell.length_b   1.000
_cell.length_c   1.000
_cell.angle_alpha   90.00
_cell.angle_beta   90.00
_cell.angle_gamma   90.00
#
_symmetry.space_group_name_H-M   'P 1'
#
loop_
_entity.id
_entity.type
_entity.pdbx_description
1 polymer ?
#
loop_
_entity_poly.entity_id
_entity_poly.type
_entity_poly.pdbx_seq_one_letter_code
_entity_poly.pdbx_strand_id
1 'polypeptide(L)'
;MDEITSILDSTRPVDNIINDLKEKSVTVPSWDKLLKDYEPTEHDIVSDTVTRKDKIRSNGDTEKASRIYIGLEKLLTKRMTEFMFAIPVKRVYHNIEDNETRQSIAKAIEAIYKYARIDSENIKRGNAYFASCEVFTIWYTVESPNTLYGFKSKYKLKCKTYSPMDGVRLYPLLDELGDMIAMSFEYTKKVKDEEITYFETYTANIHYKWKQQGNGWELVKSELVVILKIPGVYVYRPVPIYHGLSYIRKEIEYTLSRNSDVIAYNSAPILKIAGGIKGGEDKGESRRVYRVEQNGDVSYVSWAQSIEALKYHVDTLVKLFWSQSQMPDISFENMKSLGNIGFDARQTLLTDAHLKVGDESGAWIEAFERECSVIKAFLKMMNVSWKNEVDNVEIEHIITPFIQNDEKSEIEKWVTASGGKAVVSQLEAIKNLGISTDPQETLAQIQKEDADASRSRISNIFEEPE
;
A
#
# COMPACT_ATOMS: atom_id res chain seq x y z
N MET A 1 -0.98 30.50 27.33
CA MET A 1 -0.57 29.40 28.23
C MET A 1 -0.91 28.17 27.44
N ASP A 2 0.09 27.46 26.92
CA ASP A 2 -0.14 26.46 25.87
C ASP A 2 -1.06 25.36 26.43
N GLU A 3 -2.08 24.98 25.66
CA GLU A 3 -3.12 24.04 26.06
C GLU A 3 -2.52 22.73 26.62
N ILE A 4 -1.40 22.29 26.03
CA ILE A 4 -0.65 21.11 26.47
C ILE A 4 0.07 21.28 27.83
N THR A 5 0.55 22.48 28.16
CA THR A 5 1.14 22.75 29.48
C THR A 5 0.11 22.73 30.59
N SER A 6 -1.16 23.00 30.29
CA SER A 6 -2.26 22.85 31.24
C SER A 6 -2.73 21.39 31.38
N ILE A 7 -2.68 20.61 30.29
CA ILE A 7 -3.04 19.19 30.29
C ILE A 7 -1.98 18.37 31.03
N LEU A 8 -0.70 18.63 30.80
CA LEU A 8 0.43 17.90 31.38
C LEU A 8 0.91 18.46 32.74
N ASP A 9 0.08 19.24 33.43
CA ASP A 9 0.42 19.75 34.75
C ASP A 9 0.60 18.59 35.74
N SER A 10 1.81 18.50 36.32
CA SER A 10 2.20 17.50 37.33
C SER A 10 1.33 17.48 38.59
N THR A 11 0.52 18.51 38.82
CA THR A 11 -0.43 18.57 39.94
C THR A 11 -1.74 17.80 39.67
N ARG A 12 -2.02 17.44 38.40
CA ARG A 12 -3.23 16.71 38.01
C ARG A 12 -3.05 15.19 38.19
N PRO A 13 -4.11 14.44 38.55
CA PRO A 13 -4.08 12.98 38.58
C PRO A 13 -3.71 12.42 37.20
N VAL A 14 -2.79 11.45 37.15
CA VAL A 14 -2.29 10.85 35.89
C VAL A 14 -3.43 10.29 35.02
N ASP A 15 -4.46 9.71 35.65
CA ASP A 15 -5.62 9.18 34.95
C ASP A 15 -6.41 10.27 34.19
N ASN A 16 -6.53 11.47 34.76
CA ASN A 16 -7.19 12.60 34.10
C ASN A 16 -6.35 13.12 32.93
N ILE A 17 -5.03 13.19 33.09
CA ILE A 17 -4.11 13.59 32.02
C ILE A 17 -4.24 12.63 30.83
N ILE A 18 -4.26 11.33 31.08
CA ILE A 18 -4.37 10.31 30.03
C ILE A 18 -5.76 10.34 29.38
N ASN A 19 -6.82 10.59 30.13
CA ASN A 19 -8.16 10.70 29.56
C ASN A 19 -8.27 11.91 28.60
N ASP A 20 -7.73 13.07 28.99
CA ASP A 20 -7.69 14.25 28.12
C ASP A 20 -6.83 13.97 26.87
N LEU A 21 -5.68 13.31 27.01
CA LEU A 21 -4.81 12.94 25.88
C LEU A 21 -5.38 11.83 24.98
N LYS A 22 -6.42 11.11 25.43
CA LYS A 22 -7.14 10.10 24.64
C LYS A 22 -8.27 10.70 23.82
N GLU A 23 -8.61 11.96 24.03
CA GLU A 23 -9.57 12.66 23.19
C GLU A 23 -8.96 12.87 21.80
N LYS A 24 -9.55 12.25 20.78
CA LYS A 24 -9.07 12.38 19.40
C LYS A 24 -9.57 13.69 18.80
N SER A 25 -8.65 14.57 18.41
CA SER A 25 -8.99 15.79 17.65
C SER A 25 -9.45 15.49 16.21
N VAL A 26 -9.21 14.27 15.69
CA VAL A 26 -9.51 13.89 14.30
C VAL A 26 -10.64 12.86 14.22
N THR A 27 -11.47 12.99 13.17
CA THR A 27 -12.57 12.05 12.90
C THR A 27 -12.08 10.96 11.94
N VAL A 28 -11.76 9.79 12.48
CA VAL A 28 -11.29 8.62 11.71
C VAL A 28 -12.13 7.38 12.11
N PRO A 29 -12.57 6.55 11.16
CA PRO A 29 -13.26 5.29 11.47
C PRO A 29 -12.39 4.35 12.31
N SER A 30 -13.01 3.68 13.29
CA SER A 30 -12.32 2.64 14.07
C SER A 30 -11.90 1.48 13.19
N TRP A 31 -10.66 1.02 13.36
CA TRP A 31 -10.13 -0.15 12.67
C TRP A 31 -10.99 -1.41 12.91
N ASP A 32 -11.58 -1.59 14.09
CA ASP A 32 -12.44 -2.75 14.37
C ASP A 32 -13.67 -2.84 13.46
N LYS A 33 -14.17 -1.68 12.99
CA LYS A 33 -15.26 -1.63 12.01
C LYS A 33 -14.75 -1.95 10.61
N LEU A 34 -13.62 -1.38 10.24
CA LEU A 34 -12.97 -1.55 8.94
C LEU A 34 -12.45 -2.97 8.72
N LEU A 35 -12.02 -3.65 9.80
CA LEU A 35 -11.48 -5.01 9.76
C LEU A 35 -12.49 -6.01 9.17
N LYS A 36 -13.78 -5.80 9.41
CA LYS A 36 -14.87 -6.65 8.88
C LYS A 36 -15.04 -6.56 7.37
N ASP A 37 -14.65 -5.43 6.77
CA ASP A 37 -14.68 -5.23 5.32
C ASP A 37 -13.31 -5.51 4.68
N TYR A 38 -12.23 -5.42 5.46
CA TYR A 38 -10.87 -5.60 4.97
C TYR A 38 -10.41 -7.07 4.97
N GLU A 39 -10.72 -7.83 6.02
CA GLU A 39 -10.27 -9.22 6.14
C GLU A 39 -11.35 -10.21 5.67
N PRO A 40 -11.09 -11.01 4.62
CA PRO A 40 -12.11 -11.88 4.02
C PRO A 40 -12.74 -12.91 4.95
N THR A 41 -12.00 -13.32 5.99
CA THR A 41 -12.50 -14.27 6.98
C THR A 41 -13.50 -13.65 7.95
N GLU A 42 -13.53 -12.33 8.07
CA GLU A 42 -14.42 -11.56 8.97
C GLU A 42 -15.63 -10.98 8.23
N HIS A 43 -15.76 -11.26 6.92
CA HIS A 43 -16.87 -10.77 6.11
C HIS A 43 -18.22 -11.32 6.60
N ASP A 44 -19.28 -10.52 6.45
CA ASP A 44 -20.66 -10.89 6.83
C ASP A 44 -21.07 -12.28 6.33
N ILE A 45 -20.67 -12.68 5.12
CA ILE A 45 -21.04 -13.98 4.51
C ILE A 45 -20.52 -15.18 5.32
N VAL A 46 -19.42 -15.03 6.06
CA VAL A 46 -18.81 -16.09 6.87
C VAL A 46 -19.63 -16.35 8.12
N SER A 47 -20.12 -15.29 8.77
CA SER A 47 -20.89 -15.35 10.01
C SER A 47 -22.41 -15.41 9.78
N ASP A 48 -22.88 -15.18 8.55
CA ASP A 48 -24.30 -15.23 8.21
C ASP A 48 -24.84 -16.67 8.25
N THR A 49 -25.50 -16.96 9.36
CA THR A 49 -26.25 -18.19 9.61
C THR A 49 -27.77 -17.96 9.54
N VAL A 50 -28.21 -16.71 9.39
CA VAL A 50 -29.63 -16.33 9.42
C VAL A 50 -30.22 -16.39 8.02
N THR A 51 -29.58 -15.76 7.04
CA THR A 51 -30.03 -15.81 5.65
C THR A 51 -29.49 -17.05 4.93
N ARG A 52 -28.32 -17.54 5.35
CA ARG A 52 -27.70 -18.78 4.85
C ARG A 52 -27.65 -19.87 5.91
N LYS A 53 -28.82 -20.48 6.15
CA LYS A 53 -28.95 -21.62 7.07
C LYS A 53 -28.34 -22.87 6.47
N ASP A 54 -27.57 -23.58 7.29
CA ASP A 54 -27.13 -24.94 6.96
C ASP A 54 -28.36 -25.87 6.92
N LYS A 55 -28.40 -26.77 5.95
CA LYS A 55 -29.53 -27.68 5.74
C LYS A 55 -29.30 -28.96 6.51
N ILE A 56 -30.15 -29.25 7.49
CA ILE A 56 -30.12 -30.52 8.23
C ILE A 56 -30.91 -31.55 7.41
N ARG A 57 -30.24 -32.62 6.98
CA ARG A 57 -30.88 -33.74 6.28
C ARG A 57 -31.62 -34.64 7.27
N SER A 58 -32.60 -35.39 6.79
CA SER A 58 -33.40 -36.34 7.59
C SER A 58 -32.56 -37.40 8.32
N ASN A 59 -31.34 -37.65 7.86
CA ASN A 59 -30.40 -38.64 8.42
C ASN A 59 -29.52 -38.06 9.54
N GLY A 60 -29.70 -36.79 9.92
CA GLY A 60 -28.88 -36.09 10.92
C GLY A 60 -27.63 -35.39 10.35
N ASP A 61 -27.28 -35.63 9.09
CA ASP A 61 -26.16 -34.96 8.43
C ASP A 61 -26.47 -33.49 8.15
N THR A 62 -25.52 -32.61 8.49
CA THR A 62 -25.63 -31.17 8.23
C THR A 62 -24.90 -30.81 6.93
N GLU A 63 -25.67 -30.38 5.94
CA GLU A 63 -25.15 -29.83 4.70
C GLU A 63 -24.88 -28.33 4.89
N LYS A 64 -23.59 -27.99 4.99
CA LYS A 64 -23.14 -26.61 5.19
C LYS A 64 -23.40 -25.79 3.93
N ALA A 65 -23.98 -24.60 4.09
CA ALA A 65 -24.12 -23.67 2.98
C ALA A 65 -22.73 -23.20 2.51
N SER A 66 -22.55 -23.06 1.20
CA SER A 66 -21.35 -22.46 0.63
C SER A 66 -21.22 -21.00 1.08
N ARG A 67 -20.02 -20.63 1.54
CA ARG A 67 -19.64 -19.29 2.00
C ARG A 67 -18.32 -18.91 1.32
N ILE A 68 -18.43 -18.32 0.13
CA ILE A 68 -17.30 -17.86 -0.68
C ILE A 68 -17.08 -16.38 -0.36
N TYR A 69 -15.93 -16.07 0.23
CA TYR A 69 -15.47 -14.72 0.52
C TYR A 69 -14.32 -14.33 -0.41
N ILE A 70 -14.22 -13.05 -0.77
CA ILE A 70 -13.21 -12.52 -1.70
C ILE A 70 -12.52 -11.29 -1.09
N GLY A 71 -11.20 -11.19 -1.24
CA GLY A 71 -10.40 -10.10 -0.67
C GLY A 71 -10.16 -8.92 -1.61
N LEU A 72 -11.24 -8.32 -2.14
CA LEU A 72 -11.13 -7.21 -3.08
C LEU A 72 -10.58 -5.93 -2.43
N GLU A 73 -10.99 -5.60 -1.21
CA GLU A 73 -10.56 -4.43 -0.45
C GLU A 73 -9.07 -4.52 -0.07
N LYS A 74 -8.65 -5.70 0.39
CA LYS A 74 -7.26 -6.02 0.69
C LYS A 74 -6.38 -5.95 -0.56
N LEU A 75 -6.89 -6.43 -1.70
CA LEU A 75 -6.21 -6.33 -2.98
C LEU A 75 -6.12 -4.89 -3.48
N LEU A 76 -7.19 -4.11 -3.36
CA LEU A 76 -7.23 -2.70 -3.74
C LEU A 76 -6.22 -1.87 -2.95
N THR A 77 -6.17 -2.07 -1.63
CA THR A 77 -5.22 -1.39 -0.72
C THR A 77 -3.78 -1.67 -1.13
N LYS A 78 -3.45 -2.94 -1.42
CA LYS A 78 -2.12 -3.34 -1.89
C LYS A 78 -1.78 -2.72 -3.23
N ARG A 79 -2.69 -2.82 -4.21
CA ARG A 79 -2.49 -2.24 -5.54
C ARG A 79 -2.27 -0.74 -5.47
N MET A 80 -3.08 0.00 -4.71
CA MET A 80 -2.90 1.45 -4.53
C MET A 80 -1.52 1.77 -3.95
N THR A 81 -1.09 1.02 -2.93
CA THR A 81 0.23 1.17 -2.33
C THR A 81 1.36 0.87 -3.31
N GLU A 82 1.22 -0.19 -4.12
CA GLU A 82 2.19 -0.56 -5.15
C GLU A 82 2.26 0.50 -6.26
N PHE A 83 1.13 1.02 -6.73
CA PHE A 83 1.10 2.11 -7.71
C PHE A 83 1.82 3.36 -7.21
N MET A 84 1.80 3.66 -5.90
CA MET A 84 2.47 4.83 -5.32
C MET A 84 3.93 4.59 -4.93
N PHE A 85 4.27 3.42 -4.39
CA PHE A 85 5.55 3.19 -3.71
C PHE A 85 6.36 2.00 -4.24
N ALA A 86 5.92 1.31 -5.29
CA ALA A 86 6.75 0.31 -5.95
C ALA A 86 8.00 0.95 -6.59
N ILE A 87 7.85 2.16 -7.14
CA ILE A 87 8.98 3.02 -7.50
C ILE A 87 9.33 3.86 -6.25
N PRO A 88 10.57 3.81 -5.76
CA PRO A 88 10.99 4.63 -4.63
C PRO A 88 10.72 6.12 -4.87
N VAL A 89 10.30 6.83 -3.82
CA VAL A 89 10.03 8.28 -3.88
C VAL A 89 11.32 9.01 -4.21
N LYS A 90 11.30 9.77 -5.31
CA LYS A 90 12.47 10.55 -5.74
C LYS A 90 12.52 11.83 -4.93
N ARG A 91 13.72 12.17 -4.46
CA ARG A 91 13.98 13.43 -3.74
C ARG A 91 14.85 14.32 -4.61
N VAL A 92 14.38 15.51 -4.94
CA VAL A 92 15.13 16.52 -5.67
C VAL A 92 15.63 17.54 -4.65
N TYR A 93 16.94 17.75 -4.65
CA TYR A 93 17.60 18.68 -3.74
C TYR A 93 17.91 19.96 -4.49
N HIS A 94 17.40 21.08 -3.99
CA HIS A 94 17.66 22.41 -4.55
C HIS A 94 18.68 23.17 -3.70
N ASN A 95 19.29 24.21 -4.26
CA ASN A 95 20.25 25.09 -3.58
C ASN A 95 21.58 24.41 -3.12
N ILE A 96 22.02 23.37 -3.85
CA ILE A 96 23.22 22.58 -3.52
C ILE A 96 24.44 22.85 -4.42
N GLU A 97 24.27 23.53 -5.55
CA GLU A 97 25.25 23.54 -6.65
C GLU A 97 26.56 24.25 -6.26
N ASP A 98 26.49 25.31 -5.45
CA ASP A 98 27.65 26.16 -5.12
C ASP A 98 28.28 25.90 -3.74
N ASN A 99 27.81 24.91 -2.98
CA ASN A 99 28.27 24.70 -1.59
C ASN A 99 28.50 23.22 -1.25
N GLU A 100 29.77 22.85 -1.09
CA GLU A 100 30.20 21.49 -0.70
C GLU A 100 29.55 21.01 0.61
N THR A 101 29.27 21.93 1.53
CA THR A 101 28.59 21.61 2.80
C THR A 101 27.16 21.17 2.54
N ARG A 102 26.44 21.86 1.65
CA ARG A 102 25.06 21.53 1.29
C ARG A 102 24.97 20.22 0.50
N GLN A 103 25.94 19.97 -0.38
CA GLN A 103 26.05 18.67 -1.05
C GLN A 103 26.31 17.54 -0.06
N SER A 104 27.14 17.78 0.96
CA SER A 104 27.41 16.81 2.03
C SER A 104 26.16 16.56 2.88
N ILE A 105 25.35 17.58 3.17
CA ILE A 105 24.07 17.45 3.87
C ILE A 105 23.08 16.62 3.04
N ALA A 106 22.94 16.90 1.74
CA ALA A 106 22.08 16.12 0.86
C ALA A 106 22.48 14.63 0.82
N LYS A 107 23.78 14.34 0.70
CA LYS A 107 24.33 12.97 0.78
C LYS A 107 24.05 12.31 2.14
N ALA A 108 24.14 13.07 3.24
CA ALA A 108 23.85 12.57 4.57
C ALA A 108 22.36 12.21 4.73
N ILE A 109 21.44 13.03 4.20
CA ILE A 109 19.99 12.76 4.21
C ILE A 109 19.67 11.50 3.42
N GLU A 110 20.18 11.37 2.19
CA GLU A 110 20.03 10.14 1.39
C GLU A 110 20.59 8.90 2.10
N ALA A 111 21.75 9.03 2.76
CA ALA A 111 22.32 7.94 3.55
C ALA A 111 21.40 7.55 4.72
N ILE A 112 20.81 8.52 5.42
CA ILE A 112 19.84 8.26 6.50
C ILE A 112 18.66 7.46 5.96
N TYR A 113 18.03 7.90 4.87
CA TYR A 113 16.91 7.22 4.24
C TYR A 113 17.27 5.79 3.80
N LYS A 114 18.43 5.61 3.17
CA LYS A 114 18.94 4.30 2.75
C LYS A 114 19.14 3.34 3.93
N TYR A 115 19.80 3.80 5.00
CA TYR A 115 20.09 2.94 6.16
C TYR A 115 18.88 2.73 7.08
N ALA A 116 17.89 3.64 7.04
CA ALA A 116 16.59 3.46 7.66
C ALA A 116 15.68 2.51 6.86
N ARG A 117 16.03 2.20 5.60
CA ARG A 117 15.23 1.39 4.66
C ARG A 117 13.85 2.01 4.42
N ILE A 118 13.83 3.32 4.17
CA ILE A 118 12.59 4.10 4.10
C ILE A 118 11.63 3.58 3.02
N ASP A 119 12.12 3.03 1.91
CA ASP A 119 11.25 2.53 0.84
C ASP A 119 10.42 1.33 1.28
N SER A 120 11.02 0.43 2.06
CA SER A 120 10.29 -0.68 2.67
C SER A 120 9.29 -0.20 3.72
N GLU A 121 9.63 0.86 4.44
CA GLU A 121 8.73 1.47 5.43
C GLU A 121 7.57 2.19 4.75
N ASN A 122 7.81 2.89 3.64
CA ASN A 122 6.81 3.55 2.79
C ASN A 122 5.74 2.58 2.30
N ILE A 123 6.14 1.39 1.83
CA ILE A 123 5.19 0.34 1.41
C ILE A 123 4.37 -0.15 2.61
N LYS A 124 4.98 -0.32 3.79
CA LYS A 124 4.24 -0.76 4.98
C LYS A 124 3.25 0.30 5.46
N ARG A 125 3.71 1.55 5.64
CA ARG A 125 2.86 2.65 6.09
C ARG A 125 1.81 3.02 5.05
N GLY A 126 2.10 2.87 3.75
CA GLY A 126 1.13 3.05 2.67
C GLY A 126 -0.03 2.06 2.77
N ASN A 127 0.27 0.77 2.91
CA ASN A 127 -0.76 -0.25 3.11
C ASN A 127 -1.60 0.03 4.36
N ALA A 128 -0.94 0.38 5.47
CA ALA A 128 -1.60 0.71 6.72
C ALA A 128 -2.51 1.94 6.62
N TYR A 129 -2.04 3.00 5.96
CA TYR A 129 -2.78 4.24 5.75
C TYR A 129 -4.02 4.01 4.88
N PHE A 130 -3.89 3.31 3.75
CA PHE A 130 -5.03 3.06 2.87
C PHE A 130 -6.07 2.11 3.46
N ALA A 131 -5.65 1.19 4.34
CA ALA A 131 -6.54 0.25 5.02
C ALA A 131 -7.20 0.84 6.26
N SER A 132 -6.39 1.38 7.19
CA SER A 132 -6.81 1.77 8.55
C SER A 132 -7.00 3.28 8.76
N CYS A 133 -6.75 4.07 7.72
CA CYS A 133 -6.98 5.51 7.66
C CYS A 133 -6.05 6.39 8.52
N GLU A 134 -5.18 5.83 9.35
CA GLU A 134 -4.22 6.61 10.13
C GLU A 134 -2.90 5.86 10.34
N VAL A 135 -1.80 6.60 10.29
CA VAL A 135 -0.44 6.08 10.54
C VAL A 135 0.39 7.13 11.27
N PHE A 136 1.27 6.65 12.15
CA PHE A 136 2.25 7.48 12.84
C PHE A 136 3.64 6.88 12.69
N THR A 137 4.57 7.61 12.05
CA THR A 137 5.96 7.20 11.92
C THR A 137 6.83 8.00 12.88
N ILE A 138 7.49 7.32 13.83
CA ILE A 138 8.45 7.94 14.74
C ILE A 138 9.88 7.73 14.28
N TRP A 139 10.70 8.76 14.42
CA TRP A 139 12.15 8.74 14.22
C TRP A 139 12.86 8.81 15.57
N TYR A 140 13.74 7.84 15.84
CA TYR A 140 14.46 7.76 17.11
C TYR A 140 15.94 7.46 16.88
N THR A 141 16.74 7.83 17.88
CA THR A 141 18.18 7.60 17.86
C THR A 141 18.53 6.35 18.65
N VAL A 142 19.48 5.57 18.14
CA VAL A 142 20.07 4.42 18.83
C VAL A 142 21.56 4.69 18.96
N GLU A 143 22.09 4.54 20.17
CA GLU A 143 23.51 4.71 20.44
C GLU A 143 24.31 3.61 19.74
N SER A 144 25.00 3.98 18.67
CA SER A 144 25.72 3.08 17.78
C SER A 144 26.69 3.92 16.96
N PRO A 145 27.93 4.12 17.46
CA PRO A 145 28.94 4.90 16.76
C PRO A 145 29.14 4.41 15.33
N ASN A 146 29.08 5.32 14.35
CA ASN A 146 29.10 4.98 12.94
C ASN A 146 29.63 6.14 12.07
N THR A 147 30.02 5.84 10.83
CA THR A 147 30.45 6.82 9.81
C THR A 147 29.53 6.84 8.59
N LEU A 148 28.29 6.34 8.76
CA LEU A 148 27.39 6.01 7.65
C LEU A 148 26.89 7.24 6.90
N TYR A 149 26.87 8.39 7.56
CA TYR A 149 26.26 9.62 7.05
C TYR A 149 27.29 10.59 6.43
N GLY A 150 28.51 10.11 6.15
CA GLY A 150 29.62 10.96 5.67
C GLY A 150 30.37 11.70 6.77
N PHE A 151 29.97 11.54 8.03
CA PHE A 151 30.66 12.06 9.21
C PHE A 151 30.61 11.04 10.36
N LYS A 152 31.48 11.20 11.36
CA LYS A 152 31.46 10.37 12.57
C LYS A 152 30.25 10.76 13.43
N SER A 153 29.26 9.88 13.50
CA SER A 153 28.09 10.03 14.36
C SER A 153 28.14 9.05 15.52
N LYS A 154 27.78 9.49 16.72
CA LYS A 154 27.60 8.61 17.90
C LYS A 154 26.29 7.80 17.81
N TYR A 155 25.31 8.32 17.09
CA TYR A 155 23.96 7.78 17.04
C TYR A 155 23.58 7.34 15.63
N LYS A 156 22.77 6.30 15.55
CA LYS A 156 22.12 5.83 14.33
C LYS A 156 20.64 6.22 14.38
N LEU A 157 20.15 6.88 13.34
CA LEU A 157 18.72 7.16 13.17
C LEU A 157 18.01 5.90 12.67
N LYS A 158 16.86 5.62 13.28
CA LYS A 158 15.92 4.59 12.86
C LYS A 158 14.51 5.17 12.86
N CYS A 159 13.65 4.63 12.02
CA CYS A 159 12.24 4.93 12.02
C CYS A 159 11.41 3.69 12.41
N LYS A 160 10.20 3.92 12.93
CA LYS A 160 9.20 2.88 13.12
C LYS A 160 7.81 3.47 12.92
N THR A 161 6.99 2.81 12.11
CA THR A 161 5.58 3.16 11.95
C THR A 161 4.71 2.38 12.93
N TYR A 162 3.67 3.05 13.40
CA TYR A 162 2.58 2.54 14.20
C TYR A 162 1.27 2.78 13.46
N SER A 163 0.39 1.79 13.48
CA SER A 163 -0.93 1.84 12.88
C SER A 163 -1.95 1.08 13.74
N PRO A 164 -3.24 1.44 13.68
CA PRO A 164 -4.33 0.61 14.21
C PRO A 164 -4.31 -0.84 13.73
N MET A 165 -3.76 -1.11 12.54
CA MET A 165 -3.57 -2.47 12.04
C MET A 165 -2.68 -3.34 12.94
N ASP A 166 -1.70 -2.72 13.61
CA ASP A 166 -0.78 -3.41 14.52
C ASP A 166 -1.37 -3.55 15.95
N GLY A 167 -2.64 -3.19 16.14
CA GLY A 167 -3.29 -3.13 17.45
C GLY A 167 -2.91 -1.89 18.27
N VAL A 168 -2.40 -0.84 17.62
CA VAL A 168 -1.94 0.40 18.26
C VAL A 168 -3.00 1.47 18.10
N ARG A 169 -3.43 2.09 19.20
CA ARG A 169 -4.38 3.22 19.14
C ARG A 169 -3.59 4.53 19.11
N LEU A 170 -3.85 5.35 18.11
CA LEU A 170 -3.20 6.64 17.92
C LEU A 170 -4.12 7.76 18.44
N TYR A 171 -3.58 8.79 19.08
CA TYR A 171 -4.33 9.91 19.65
C TYR A 171 -3.57 11.22 19.37
N PRO A 172 -3.79 11.83 18.20
CA PRO A 172 -3.23 13.13 17.89
C PRO A 172 -4.00 14.23 18.62
N LEU A 173 -3.28 15.19 19.21
CA LEU A 173 -3.82 16.42 19.75
C LEU A 173 -3.39 17.57 18.83
N LEU A 174 -4.36 18.12 18.09
CA LEU A 174 -4.17 19.25 17.18
C LEU A 174 -4.75 20.52 17.83
N ASP A 175 -4.11 21.66 17.60
CA ASP A 175 -4.65 22.97 17.98
C ASP A 175 -5.75 23.44 17.00
N GLU A 176 -6.33 24.62 17.26
CA GLU A 176 -7.37 25.22 16.41
C GLU A 176 -6.89 25.53 14.98
N LEU A 177 -5.57 25.68 14.77
CA LEU A 177 -4.96 25.96 13.47
C LEU A 177 -4.53 24.69 12.73
N GLY A 178 -4.69 23.51 13.36
CA GLY A 178 -4.32 22.21 12.80
C GLY A 178 -2.86 21.80 13.05
N ASP A 179 -2.13 22.53 13.90
CA ASP A 179 -0.77 22.18 14.31
C ASP A 179 -0.79 21.13 15.43
N MET A 180 0.05 20.10 15.28
CA MET A 180 0.11 19.00 16.24
C MET A 180 0.93 19.40 17.48
N ILE A 181 0.25 19.50 18.62
CA ILE A 181 0.87 19.87 19.90
C ILE A 181 1.38 18.63 20.63
N ALA A 182 0.62 17.53 20.57
CA ALA A 182 0.96 16.25 21.17
C ALA A 182 0.64 15.10 20.22
N MET A 183 1.46 14.06 20.25
CA MET A 183 1.09 12.77 19.70
C MET A 183 1.16 11.71 20.77
N SER A 184 0.01 11.11 21.08
CA SER A 184 -0.07 10.00 22.02
C SER A 184 -0.42 8.69 21.31
N PHE A 185 0.05 7.57 21.82
CA PHE A 185 -0.34 6.25 21.33
C PHE A 185 -0.32 5.18 22.42
N GLU A 186 -1.27 4.25 22.31
CA GLU A 186 -1.46 3.13 23.23
C GLU A 186 -1.17 1.82 22.51
N TYR A 187 -0.37 0.95 23.14
CA TYR A 187 -0.08 -0.38 22.61
C TYR A 187 0.07 -1.40 23.73
N THR A 188 -0.38 -2.63 23.46
CA THR A 188 -0.25 -3.75 24.37
C THR A 188 0.99 -4.56 24.03
N LYS A 189 1.79 -4.90 25.04
CA LYS A 189 2.96 -5.77 24.87
C LYS A 189 2.89 -6.93 25.87
N LYS A 190 3.01 -8.14 25.34
CA LYS A 190 3.24 -9.34 26.17
C LYS A 190 4.67 -9.34 26.67
N VAL A 191 4.86 -9.21 27.98
CA VAL A 191 6.16 -9.36 28.64
C VAL A 191 6.05 -10.55 29.58
N LYS A 192 6.70 -11.66 29.20
CA LYS A 192 6.50 -12.99 29.82
C LYS A 192 5.05 -13.48 29.59
N ASP A 193 4.24 -13.64 30.64
CA ASP A 193 2.85 -14.13 30.61
C ASP A 193 1.80 -13.04 30.88
N GLU A 194 2.20 -11.79 31.14
CA GLU A 194 1.28 -10.69 31.40
C GLU A 194 1.18 -9.75 30.19
N GLU A 195 -0.06 -9.39 29.82
CA GLU A 195 -0.33 -8.30 28.88
C GLU A 195 -0.26 -6.97 29.63
N ILE A 196 0.70 -6.15 29.24
CA ILE A 196 0.90 -4.82 29.81
C ILE A 196 0.57 -3.80 28.73
N THR A 197 -0.32 -2.87 29.05
CA THR A 197 -0.64 -1.71 28.21
C THR A 197 0.33 -0.58 28.51
N TYR A 198 0.92 -0.02 27.46
CA TYR A 198 1.75 1.18 27.52
C TYR A 198 1.03 2.33 26.82
N PHE A 199 1.16 3.52 27.40
CA PHE A 199 0.73 4.77 26.80
C PHE A 199 1.97 5.65 26.68
N GLU A 200 2.25 6.17 25.49
CA GLU A 200 3.37 7.07 25.24
C GLU A 200 2.87 8.37 24.62
N THR A 201 3.37 9.50 25.11
CA THR A 201 3.05 10.83 24.58
C THR A 201 4.33 11.57 24.24
N TYR A 202 4.41 12.01 23.00
CA TYR A 202 5.47 12.88 22.49
C TYR A 202 4.96 14.31 22.37
N THR A 203 5.68 15.21 23.03
CA THR A 203 5.54 16.65 22.85
C THR A 203 6.82 17.21 22.22
N ALA A 204 6.84 18.50 21.88
CA ALA A 204 8.05 19.14 21.37
C ALA A 204 9.24 19.05 22.34
N ASN A 205 8.98 19.02 23.65
CA ASN A 205 10.01 19.16 24.68
C ASN A 205 10.24 17.88 25.49
N ILE A 206 9.20 17.06 25.71
CA ILE A 206 9.24 15.91 26.62
C ILE A 206 8.52 14.71 26.00
N HIS A 207 9.13 13.53 26.16
CA HIS A 207 8.54 12.22 25.92
C HIS A 207 8.15 11.59 27.26
N TYR A 208 6.88 11.28 27.40
CA TYR A 208 6.34 10.56 28.54
C TYR A 208 5.98 9.14 28.17
N LYS A 209 6.29 8.20 29.07
CA LYS A 209 5.91 6.81 28.96
C LYS A 209 5.25 6.35 30.25
N TRP A 210 4.00 5.96 30.15
CA TRP A 210 3.23 5.37 31.24
C TRP A 210 3.00 3.89 31.00
N LYS A 211 2.88 3.15 32.10
CA LYS A 211 2.54 1.74 32.13
C LYS A 211 1.29 1.56 32.96
N GLN A 212 0.34 0.78 32.46
CA GLN A 212 -0.85 0.40 33.21
C GLN A 212 -0.48 -0.68 34.24
N GLN A 213 -0.73 -0.42 35.52
CA GLN A 213 -0.64 -1.42 36.60
C GLN A 213 -1.97 -1.45 37.37
N GLY A 214 -2.75 -2.53 37.21
CA GLY A 214 -4.10 -2.63 37.78
C GLY A 214 -5.04 -1.57 37.20
N ASN A 215 -5.68 -0.79 38.07
CA ASN A 215 -6.62 0.27 37.68
C ASN A 215 -5.97 1.66 37.48
N GLY A 216 -4.67 1.80 37.66
CA GLY A 216 -3.97 3.10 37.58
C GLY A 216 -2.81 3.10 36.59
N TRP A 217 -2.36 4.31 36.24
CA TRP A 217 -1.21 4.53 35.38
C TRP A 217 0.03 4.98 36.17
N GLU A 218 1.16 4.32 35.92
CA GLU A 218 2.45 4.65 36.53
C GLU A 218 3.39 5.26 35.48
N LEU A 219 4.02 6.39 35.81
CA LEU A 219 5.03 7.02 34.96
C LEU A 219 6.33 6.21 35.01
N VAL A 220 6.69 5.57 33.90
CA VAL A 220 7.91 4.75 33.77
C VAL A 220 9.10 5.59 33.31
N LYS A 221 8.86 6.54 32.40
CA LYS A 221 9.92 7.31 31.76
C LYS A 221 9.45 8.72 31.42
N SER A 222 10.29 9.70 31.71
CA SER A 222 10.15 11.08 31.27
C SER A 222 11.49 11.53 30.72
N GLU A 223 11.61 11.67 29.40
CA GLU A 223 12.84 12.06 28.72
C GLU A 223 12.67 13.37 27.96
N LEU A 224 13.71 14.20 27.97
CA LEU A 224 13.71 15.43 27.18
C LEU A 224 13.92 15.10 25.70
N VAL A 225 13.08 15.68 24.86
CA VAL A 225 13.19 15.60 23.40
C VAL A 225 14.20 16.65 22.94
N VAL A 226 15.40 16.17 22.64
CA VAL A 226 16.58 17.01 22.34
C VAL A 226 16.42 17.87 21.07
N ILE A 227 15.54 17.46 20.15
CA ILE A 227 15.31 18.17 18.88
C ILE A 227 14.34 19.36 18.99
N LEU A 228 13.70 19.57 20.16
CA LEU A 228 12.70 20.63 20.39
C LEU A 228 11.54 20.62 19.38
N LYS A 229 11.22 19.43 18.85
CA LYS A 229 10.15 19.14 17.89
C LYS A 229 9.63 17.74 18.18
N ILE A 230 8.38 17.46 17.84
CA ILE A 230 7.85 16.10 17.94
C ILE A 230 8.62 15.22 16.94
N PRO A 231 9.28 14.13 17.39
CA PRO A 231 10.14 13.30 16.54
C PRO A 231 9.34 12.31 15.69
N GLY A 232 8.17 12.69 15.20
CA GLY A 232 7.31 11.80 14.43
C GLY A 232 6.33 12.54 13.53
N VAL A 233 5.78 11.79 12.58
CA VAL A 233 4.87 12.28 11.54
C VAL A 233 3.58 11.49 11.62
N TYR A 234 2.47 12.19 11.81
CA TYR A 234 1.13 11.64 11.78
C TYR A 234 0.45 12.00 10.45
N VAL A 235 -0.21 11.01 9.85
CA VAL A 235 -1.00 11.20 8.62
C VAL A 235 -2.31 10.46 8.82
N TYR A 236 -3.41 11.11 8.44
CA TYR A 236 -4.74 10.54 8.55
C TYR A 236 -5.58 10.86 7.31
N ARG A 237 -6.64 10.08 7.14
CA ARG A 237 -7.69 10.30 6.15
C ARG A 237 -9.05 9.99 6.75
N PRO A 238 -10.12 10.65 6.29
CA PRO A 238 -11.44 10.52 6.89
C PRO A 238 -12.11 9.16 6.58
N VAL A 239 -11.77 8.50 5.47
CA VAL A 239 -12.41 7.26 5.02
C VAL A 239 -11.38 6.30 4.40
N PRO A 240 -11.62 4.96 4.41
CA PRO A 240 -10.74 3.97 3.79
C PRO A 240 -10.78 4.05 2.26
N ILE A 241 -9.84 3.39 1.56
CA ILE A 241 -9.70 3.53 0.10
C ILE A 241 -10.79 2.78 -0.65
N TYR A 242 -11.38 1.80 0.04
CA TYR A 242 -12.49 0.98 -0.40
C TYR A 242 -13.84 1.48 0.12
N HIS A 243 -13.92 2.68 0.68
CA HIS A 243 -15.19 3.24 1.18
C HIS A 243 -16.24 3.22 0.06
N GLY A 244 -17.43 2.70 0.37
CA GLY A 244 -18.54 2.58 -0.58
C GLY A 244 -18.45 1.37 -1.54
N LEU A 245 -17.31 0.68 -1.64
CA LEU A 245 -17.15 -0.47 -2.53
C LEU A 245 -17.57 -1.80 -1.88
N SER A 246 -17.61 -1.87 -0.55
CA SER A 246 -17.91 -3.10 0.20
C SER A 246 -19.30 -3.68 -0.10
N TYR A 247 -20.25 -2.84 -0.53
CA TYR A 247 -21.55 -3.32 -1.00
C TYR A 247 -21.43 -4.15 -2.29
N ILE A 248 -20.61 -3.71 -3.25
CA ILE A 248 -20.38 -4.43 -4.52
C ILE A 248 -19.74 -5.78 -4.23
N ARG A 249 -18.72 -5.82 -3.36
CA ARG A 249 -18.13 -7.08 -2.91
C ARG A 249 -19.20 -7.99 -2.32
N LYS A 250 -19.99 -7.49 -1.37
CA LYS A 250 -21.02 -8.28 -0.67
C LYS A 250 -21.97 -8.93 -1.68
N GLU A 251 -22.47 -8.19 -2.66
CA GLU A 251 -23.34 -8.76 -3.70
C GLU A 251 -22.65 -9.85 -4.53
N ILE A 252 -21.37 -9.69 -4.87
CA ILE A 252 -20.58 -10.73 -5.55
C ILE A 252 -20.50 -12.00 -4.69
N GLU A 253 -20.13 -11.87 -3.42
CA GLU A 253 -19.96 -13.00 -2.49
C GLU A 253 -21.26 -13.78 -2.30
N TYR A 254 -22.37 -13.08 -2.07
CA TYR A 254 -23.68 -13.71 -1.92
C TYR A 254 -24.11 -14.41 -3.21
N THR A 255 -23.90 -13.79 -4.36
CA THR A 255 -24.23 -14.37 -5.67
C THR A 255 -23.44 -15.64 -5.95
N LEU A 256 -22.10 -15.60 -5.78
CA LEU A 256 -21.23 -16.76 -5.97
C LEU A 256 -21.56 -17.89 -5.01
N SER A 257 -21.75 -17.55 -3.74
CA SER A 257 -22.10 -18.51 -2.70
C SER A 257 -23.46 -19.16 -2.97
N ARG A 258 -24.48 -18.39 -3.42
CA ARG A 258 -25.82 -18.92 -3.74
C ARG A 258 -25.73 -19.86 -4.94
N ASN A 259 -24.98 -19.47 -5.95
CA ASN A 259 -24.81 -20.27 -7.14
C ASN A 259 -24.03 -21.56 -6.87
N SER A 260 -23.04 -21.52 -5.96
CA SER A 260 -22.30 -22.71 -5.54
C SER A 260 -23.23 -23.77 -4.94
N ASP A 261 -24.16 -23.38 -4.06
CA ASP A 261 -25.15 -24.32 -3.50
C ASP A 261 -26.05 -24.90 -4.59
N VAL A 262 -26.48 -24.06 -5.54
CA VAL A 262 -27.35 -24.49 -6.66
C VAL A 262 -26.61 -25.47 -7.57
N ILE A 263 -25.34 -25.23 -7.89
CA ILE A 263 -24.50 -26.14 -8.68
C ILE A 263 -24.30 -27.45 -7.93
N ALA A 264 -23.97 -27.40 -6.63
CA ALA A 264 -23.79 -28.59 -5.81
C ALA A 264 -25.06 -29.45 -5.78
N TYR A 265 -26.22 -28.82 -5.59
CA TYR A 265 -27.52 -29.49 -5.55
C TYR A 265 -27.90 -30.15 -6.89
N ASN A 266 -27.61 -29.49 -8.01
CA ASN A 266 -27.98 -29.97 -9.35
C ASN A 266 -26.86 -30.75 -10.06
N SER A 267 -25.74 -31.02 -9.39
CA SER A 267 -24.57 -31.70 -9.98
C SER A 267 -24.87 -33.14 -10.42
N ALA A 268 -25.83 -33.81 -9.77
CA ALA A 268 -26.28 -35.13 -10.14
C ALA A 268 -27.54 -35.06 -11.03
N PRO A 269 -27.55 -35.70 -12.22
CA PRO A 269 -28.71 -35.68 -13.10
C PRO A 269 -29.88 -36.42 -12.44
N ILE A 270 -31.03 -35.76 -12.37
CA ILE A 270 -32.26 -36.37 -11.85
C ILE A 270 -33.02 -36.99 -13.02
N LEU A 271 -33.36 -38.26 -12.90
CA LEU A 271 -34.17 -38.97 -13.88
C LEU A 271 -35.66 -38.71 -13.60
N LYS A 272 -36.36 -38.11 -14.56
CA LYS A 272 -37.81 -37.92 -14.52
C LYS A 272 -38.47 -39.07 -15.28
N ILE A 273 -39.46 -39.67 -14.63
CA ILE A 273 -40.28 -40.72 -15.23
C ILE A 273 -41.74 -40.25 -15.18
N ALA A 274 -42.34 -40.03 -16.34
CA ALA A 274 -43.76 -39.79 -16.48
C ALA A 274 -44.48 -41.12 -16.76
N GLY A 275 -45.62 -41.38 -16.12
CA GLY A 275 -46.46 -42.56 -16.39
C GLY A 275 -46.23 -43.78 -15.48
N GLY A 276 -45.39 -43.67 -14.45
CA GLY A 276 -45.13 -44.77 -13.49
C GLY A 276 -44.19 -45.86 -14.04
N ILE A 277 -43.37 -46.44 -13.18
CA ILE A 277 -42.46 -47.53 -13.55
C ILE A 277 -43.16 -48.87 -13.34
N LYS A 278 -43.12 -49.75 -14.34
CA LYS A 278 -43.59 -51.14 -14.20
C LYS A 278 -42.40 -52.09 -14.05
N GLY A 279 -42.02 -52.38 -12.80
CA GLY A 279 -40.88 -53.24 -12.43
C GLY A 279 -39.92 -52.55 -11.46
N GLY A 280 -39.13 -53.31 -10.71
CA GLY A 280 -38.02 -52.80 -9.90
C GLY A 280 -36.70 -53.05 -10.62
N GLU A 281 -35.80 -52.08 -10.60
CA GLU A 281 -34.41 -52.25 -11.05
C GLU A 281 -33.48 -52.28 -9.83
N ASP A 282 -32.55 -53.23 -9.81
CA ASP A 282 -31.44 -53.26 -8.86
C ASP A 282 -30.14 -52.77 -9.51
N LYS A 283 -29.33 -52.06 -8.72
CA LYS A 283 -28.05 -51.49 -9.18
C LYS A 283 -27.06 -52.62 -9.51
N GLY A 284 -26.82 -52.88 -10.80
CA GLY A 284 -25.81 -53.85 -11.24
C GLY A 284 -26.18 -54.66 -12.49
N GLU A 285 -27.40 -54.53 -13.00
CA GLU A 285 -27.83 -55.26 -14.20
C GLU A 285 -27.20 -54.74 -15.50
N SER A 286 -26.84 -55.68 -16.39
CA SER A 286 -26.16 -55.43 -17.66
C SER A 286 -27.05 -54.83 -18.75
N ARG A 287 -28.37 -54.79 -18.55
CA ARG A 287 -29.34 -54.15 -19.44
C ARG A 287 -30.38 -53.38 -18.63
N ARG A 288 -30.33 -52.04 -18.71
CA ARG A 288 -31.34 -51.15 -18.14
C ARG A 288 -32.52 -51.03 -19.09
N VAL A 289 -33.73 -51.36 -18.65
CA VAL A 289 -34.94 -51.31 -19.49
C VAL A 289 -36.06 -50.62 -18.71
N TYR A 290 -36.30 -49.36 -19.03
CA TYR A 290 -37.39 -48.60 -18.44
C TYR A 290 -38.71 -48.93 -19.15
N ARG A 291 -39.68 -49.46 -18.39
CA ARG A 291 -41.06 -49.68 -18.86
C ARG A 291 -41.98 -48.68 -18.19
N VAL A 292 -42.56 -47.79 -18.99
CA VAL A 292 -43.48 -46.74 -18.56
C VAL A 292 -44.91 -47.05 -19.02
N GLU A 293 -45.92 -46.75 -18.19
CA GLU A 293 -47.33 -46.92 -18.58
C GLU A 293 -47.88 -45.66 -19.27
N GLN A 294 -48.93 -45.84 -20.08
CA GLN A 294 -49.77 -44.77 -20.69
C GLN A 294 -49.02 -43.54 -21.25
N ASN A 295 -48.45 -43.63 -22.45
CA ASN A 295 -47.71 -42.52 -23.10
C ASN A 295 -46.65 -41.87 -22.19
N GLY A 296 -46.07 -42.66 -21.28
CA GLY A 296 -45.00 -42.22 -20.40
C GLY A 296 -43.71 -41.93 -21.15
N ASP A 297 -42.89 -41.06 -20.57
CA ASP A 297 -41.59 -40.65 -21.09
C ASP A 297 -40.54 -40.70 -19.98
N VAL A 298 -39.30 -41.06 -20.35
CA VAL A 298 -38.15 -41.07 -19.45
C VAL A 298 -37.16 -40.04 -19.97
N SER A 299 -37.06 -38.93 -19.26
CA SER A 299 -36.16 -37.84 -19.60
C SER A 299 -35.28 -37.48 -18.41
N TYR A 300 -34.05 -37.07 -18.68
CA TYR A 300 -33.24 -36.41 -17.66
C TYR A 300 -33.77 -35.00 -17.45
N VAL A 301 -33.95 -34.60 -16.19
CA VAL A 301 -34.22 -33.21 -15.83
C VAL A 301 -32.91 -32.46 -16.01
N SER A 302 -32.75 -31.82 -17.16
CA SER A 302 -31.70 -30.82 -17.35
C SER A 302 -32.15 -29.51 -16.72
N TRP A 303 -31.28 -28.95 -15.89
CA TRP A 303 -31.52 -27.65 -15.33
C TRP A 303 -31.16 -26.56 -16.34
N ALA A 304 -32.16 -25.77 -16.75
CA ALA A 304 -31.99 -24.66 -17.69
C ALA A 304 -31.70 -23.36 -16.91
N GLN A 305 -30.45 -23.14 -16.47
CA GLN A 305 -30.03 -21.85 -15.92
C GLN A 305 -29.60 -20.90 -17.03
N SER A 306 -29.87 -19.61 -16.85
CA SER A 306 -29.15 -18.56 -17.58
C SER A 306 -27.75 -18.37 -16.95
N ILE A 307 -26.83 -19.28 -17.26
CA ILE A 307 -25.42 -19.18 -16.86
C ILE A 307 -24.82 -17.86 -17.38
N GLU A 308 -25.24 -17.44 -18.56
CA GLU A 308 -24.79 -16.19 -19.20
C GLU A 308 -25.22 -14.95 -18.41
N ALA A 309 -26.45 -14.89 -17.90
CA ALA A 309 -26.89 -13.76 -17.07
C ALA A 309 -26.10 -13.68 -15.76
N LEU A 310 -25.77 -14.83 -15.15
CA LEU A 310 -24.99 -14.86 -13.92
C LEU A 310 -23.54 -14.40 -14.15
N LYS A 311 -22.91 -14.93 -15.21
CA LYS A 311 -21.58 -14.50 -15.63
C LYS A 311 -21.55 -13.00 -15.90
N TYR A 312 -22.50 -12.50 -16.69
CA TYR A 312 -22.65 -11.09 -16.98
C TYR A 312 -22.80 -10.24 -15.70
N HIS A 313 -23.59 -10.69 -14.73
CA HIS A 313 -23.80 -9.98 -13.48
C HIS A 313 -22.51 -9.89 -12.64
N VAL A 314 -21.83 -11.01 -12.40
CA VAL A 314 -20.58 -11.04 -11.61
C VAL A 314 -19.48 -10.24 -12.32
N ASP A 315 -19.31 -10.42 -13.63
CA ASP A 315 -18.30 -9.69 -14.40
C ASP A 315 -18.56 -8.18 -14.39
N THR A 316 -19.82 -7.77 -14.45
CA THR A 316 -20.21 -6.35 -14.37
C THR A 316 -19.91 -5.78 -12.99
N LEU A 317 -20.22 -6.50 -11.92
CA LEU A 317 -19.92 -6.04 -10.55
C LEU A 317 -18.41 -5.91 -10.31
N VAL A 318 -17.59 -6.86 -10.80
CA VAL A 318 -16.12 -6.78 -10.71
C VAL A 318 -15.60 -5.58 -11.49
N LYS A 319 -16.10 -5.33 -12.70
CA LYS A 319 -15.72 -4.14 -13.49
C LYS A 319 -16.13 -2.84 -12.81
N LEU A 320 -17.32 -2.78 -12.22
CA LEU A 320 -17.79 -1.62 -11.47
C LEU A 320 -16.94 -1.38 -10.22
N PHE A 321 -16.52 -2.43 -9.51
CA PHE A 321 -15.60 -2.31 -8.37
C PHE A 321 -14.30 -1.62 -8.79
N TRP A 322 -13.66 -2.11 -9.86
CA TRP A 322 -12.40 -1.55 -10.35
C TRP A 322 -12.56 -0.13 -10.91
N SER A 323 -13.61 0.12 -11.69
CA SER A 323 -13.92 1.43 -12.25
C SER A 323 -14.24 2.48 -11.18
N GLN A 324 -15.05 2.16 -10.17
CA GLN A 324 -15.33 3.10 -9.07
C GLN A 324 -14.11 3.32 -8.18
N SER A 325 -13.24 2.31 -8.06
CA SER A 325 -11.97 2.45 -7.37
C SER A 325 -10.91 3.20 -8.18
N GLN A 326 -11.20 3.58 -9.43
CA GLN A 326 -10.25 4.18 -10.39
C GLN A 326 -8.95 3.38 -10.54
N MET A 327 -9.04 2.05 -10.43
CA MET A 327 -7.90 1.14 -10.55
C MET A 327 -8.14 0.16 -11.70
N PRO A 328 -7.10 -0.17 -12.49
CA PRO A 328 -7.21 -1.13 -13.57
C PRO A 328 -7.40 -2.55 -13.03
N ASP A 329 -8.18 -3.36 -13.75
CA ASP A 329 -8.26 -4.79 -13.48
C ASP A 329 -7.10 -5.54 -14.16
N ILE A 330 -5.98 -5.65 -13.43
CA ILE A 330 -4.78 -6.39 -13.84
C ILE A 330 -4.85 -7.89 -13.57
N SER A 331 -6.03 -8.51 -13.67
CA SER A 331 -6.16 -9.96 -13.60
C SER A 331 -5.39 -10.65 -14.74
N PHE A 332 -4.88 -11.85 -14.50
CA PHE A 332 -4.09 -12.59 -15.50
C PHE A 332 -4.88 -12.82 -16.80
N GLU A 333 -6.19 -13.07 -16.71
CA GLU A 333 -7.05 -13.24 -17.88
C GLU A 333 -7.17 -11.94 -18.70
N ASN A 334 -7.38 -10.80 -18.04
CA ASN A 334 -7.43 -9.51 -18.73
C ASN A 334 -6.07 -9.15 -19.35
N MET A 335 -4.97 -9.37 -18.62
CA MET A 335 -3.62 -9.14 -19.14
C MET A 335 -3.30 -10.03 -20.34
N LYS A 336 -3.76 -11.29 -20.34
CA LYS A 336 -3.65 -12.19 -21.49
C LYS A 336 -4.46 -11.69 -22.69
N SER A 337 -5.64 -11.11 -22.45
CA SER A 337 -6.49 -10.56 -23.51
C SER A 337 -5.92 -9.28 -24.14
N LEU A 338 -5.20 -8.48 -23.35
CA LEU A 338 -4.55 -7.24 -23.82
C LEU A 338 -3.36 -7.54 -24.74
N GLY A 339 -2.64 -8.64 -24.54
CA GLY A 339 -1.45 -8.98 -25.33
C GLY A 339 -0.28 -8.01 -25.08
N ASN A 340 0.68 -7.97 -26.00
CA ASN A 340 1.82 -7.04 -25.89
C ASN A 340 1.45 -5.65 -26.40
N ILE A 341 0.76 -4.87 -25.57
CA ILE A 341 0.47 -3.45 -25.83
C ILE A 341 1.72 -2.59 -25.65
N GLY A 342 1.92 -1.62 -26.54
CA GLY A 342 3.02 -0.65 -26.46
C GLY A 342 2.93 0.27 -25.24
N PHE A 343 4.04 0.90 -24.87
CA PHE A 343 4.15 1.74 -23.67
C PHE A 343 3.11 2.86 -23.59
N ASP A 344 2.87 3.58 -24.70
CA ASP A 344 1.91 4.69 -24.77
C ASP A 344 0.45 4.24 -24.53
N ALA A 345 0.09 3.06 -25.05
CA ALA A 345 -1.22 2.46 -24.82
C ALA A 345 -1.40 2.03 -23.35
N ARG A 346 -0.33 1.57 -22.68
CA ARG A 346 -0.36 1.26 -21.23
C ARG A 346 -0.56 2.54 -20.41
N GLN A 347 0.13 3.62 -20.76
CA GLN A 347 -0.01 4.90 -20.07
C GLN A 347 -1.44 5.44 -20.19
N THR A 348 -2.04 5.34 -21.39
CA THR A 348 -3.44 5.71 -21.61
C THR A 348 -4.39 4.85 -20.77
N LEU A 349 -4.19 3.53 -20.73
CA LEU A 349 -5.02 2.61 -19.94
C LEU A 349 -4.91 2.86 -18.43
N LEU A 350 -3.74 3.29 -17.96
CA LEU A 350 -3.46 3.56 -16.55
C LEU A 350 -3.74 5.01 -16.15
N THR A 351 -4.25 5.86 -17.05
CA THR A 351 -4.42 7.30 -16.78
C THR A 351 -5.28 7.57 -15.54
N ASP A 352 -6.39 6.83 -15.36
CA ASP A 352 -7.26 6.99 -14.19
C ASP A 352 -6.53 6.63 -12.87
N ALA A 353 -5.69 5.60 -12.91
CA ALA A 353 -4.83 5.24 -11.78
C ALA A 353 -3.80 6.33 -11.46
N HIS A 354 -3.26 6.99 -12.50
CA HIS A 354 -2.31 8.09 -12.31
C HIS A 354 -2.98 9.32 -11.70
N LEU A 355 -4.20 9.65 -12.15
CA LEU A 355 -4.99 10.72 -11.56
C LEU A 355 -5.27 10.45 -10.08
N LYS A 356 -5.66 9.21 -9.73
CA LYS A 356 -5.86 8.82 -8.32
C LYS A 356 -4.58 8.92 -7.49
N VAL A 357 -3.43 8.51 -8.02
CA VAL A 357 -2.13 8.68 -7.34
C VAL A 357 -1.84 10.18 -7.13
N GLY A 358 -2.15 11.03 -8.11
CA GLY A 358 -2.05 12.47 -7.99
C GLY A 358 -2.88 13.03 -6.83
N ASP A 359 -4.16 12.65 -6.75
CA ASP A 359 -5.07 13.10 -5.67
C ASP A 359 -4.58 12.63 -4.29
N GLU A 360 -4.14 11.38 -4.17
CA GLU A 360 -3.66 10.82 -2.89
C GLU A 360 -2.25 11.30 -2.53
N SER A 361 -1.46 11.81 -3.49
CA SER A 361 -0.06 12.23 -3.26
C SER A 361 0.07 13.43 -2.32
N GLY A 362 -0.91 14.33 -2.28
CA GLY A 362 -0.84 15.56 -1.49
C GLY A 362 -0.57 15.30 0.00
N ALA A 363 -1.35 14.42 0.62
CA ALA A 363 -1.17 14.06 2.02
C ALA A 363 0.19 13.39 2.31
N TRP A 364 0.71 12.63 1.33
CA TRP A 364 2.02 11.99 1.44
C TRP A 364 3.18 12.96 1.27
N ILE A 365 3.06 13.94 0.37
CA ILE A 365 4.07 14.99 0.18
C ILE A 365 4.20 15.80 1.46
N GLU A 366 3.09 16.24 2.06
CA GLU A 366 3.12 16.91 3.38
C GLU A 366 3.79 16.04 4.45
N ALA A 367 3.49 14.74 4.47
CA ALA A 367 4.10 13.81 5.41
C ALA A 367 5.62 13.69 5.22
N PHE A 368 6.09 13.61 3.97
CA PHE A 368 7.51 13.52 3.65
C PHE A 368 8.26 14.83 3.92
N GLU A 369 7.62 15.98 3.73
CA GLU A 369 8.18 17.28 4.11
C GLU A 369 8.29 17.42 5.63
N ARG A 370 7.25 17.02 6.38
CA ARG A 370 7.30 16.95 7.86
C ARG A 370 8.40 15.99 8.33
N GLU A 371 8.52 14.82 7.69
CA GLU A 371 9.57 13.83 7.98
C GLU A 371 10.97 14.38 7.73
N CYS A 372 11.16 15.07 6.60
CA CYS A 372 12.39 15.76 6.27
C CYS A 372 12.74 16.82 7.33
N SER A 373 11.77 17.59 7.80
CA SER A 373 11.96 18.60 8.86
C SER A 373 12.47 17.97 10.16
N VAL A 374 11.94 16.79 10.53
CA VAL A 374 12.41 16.02 11.70
C VAL A 374 13.85 15.52 11.48
N ILE A 375 14.17 14.97 10.31
CA ILE A 375 15.53 14.50 9.99
C ILE A 375 16.54 15.65 10.00
N LYS A 376 16.18 16.80 9.41
CA LYS A 376 16.99 18.03 9.46
C LYS A 376 17.25 18.47 10.91
N ALA A 377 16.24 18.42 11.77
CA ALA A 377 16.41 18.74 13.19
C ALA A 377 17.39 17.78 13.90
N PHE A 378 17.32 16.47 13.61
CA PHE A 378 18.31 15.52 14.10
C PHE A 378 19.73 15.81 13.57
N LEU A 379 19.87 16.13 12.29
CA LEU A 379 21.16 16.47 11.69
C LEU A 379 21.82 17.69 12.34
N LYS A 380 21.04 18.73 12.68
CA LYS A 380 21.55 19.91 13.41
C LYS A 380 22.15 19.56 14.78
N MET A 381 21.58 18.56 15.46
CA MET A 381 22.07 18.11 16.76
C MET A 381 23.25 17.14 16.64
N MET A 382 23.30 16.34 15.57
CA MET A 382 24.39 15.39 15.33
C MET A 382 25.66 16.07 14.82
N ASN A 383 25.53 17.11 13.98
CA ASN A 383 26.64 17.86 13.43
C ASN A 383 26.42 19.37 13.61
N VAL A 384 26.99 19.91 14.68
CA VAL A 384 26.84 21.33 15.08
C VAL A 384 27.36 22.28 13.99
N SER A 385 28.38 21.87 13.22
CA SER A 385 28.97 22.69 12.15
C SER A 385 28.01 22.99 11.01
N TRP A 386 27.00 22.13 10.79
CA TRP A 386 26.04 22.27 9.69
C TRP A 386 24.78 23.04 10.09
N LYS A 387 24.65 23.44 11.37
CA LYS A 387 23.42 24.02 11.92
C LYS A 387 22.88 25.21 11.12
N ASN A 388 23.75 26.04 10.56
CA ASN A 388 23.38 27.24 9.81
C ASN A 388 23.01 26.96 8.34
N GLU A 389 23.44 25.82 7.78
CA GLU A 389 23.25 25.50 6.35
C GLU A 389 22.19 24.43 6.10
N VAL A 390 21.80 23.65 7.11
CA VAL A 390 20.80 22.57 6.98
C VAL A 390 19.44 23.07 6.53
N ASP A 391 19.03 24.28 6.96
CA ASP A 391 17.73 24.85 6.58
C ASP A 391 17.71 25.37 5.14
N ASN A 392 18.87 25.71 4.58
CA ASN A 392 18.99 26.23 3.22
C ASN A 392 18.86 25.15 2.14
N VAL A 393 18.94 23.87 2.53
CA VAL A 393 18.77 22.73 1.61
C VAL A 393 17.28 22.48 1.41
N GLU A 394 16.76 22.87 0.26
CA GLU A 394 15.37 22.61 -0.11
C GLU A 394 15.24 21.19 -0.70
N ILE A 395 14.17 20.48 -0.33
CA ILE A 395 13.94 19.10 -0.76
C ILE A 395 12.51 18.96 -1.26
N GLU A 396 12.38 18.53 -2.50
CA GLU A 396 11.10 18.25 -3.14
C GLU A 396 10.93 16.72 -3.29
N HIS A 397 9.76 16.21 -2.93
CA HIS A 397 9.45 14.78 -3.00
C HIS A 397 8.53 14.52 -4.19
N ILE A 398 8.99 13.70 -5.13
CA ILE A 398 8.25 13.34 -6.34
C ILE A 398 7.83 11.87 -6.23
N ILE A 399 6.51 11.65 -6.20
CA ILE A 399 5.91 10.33 -6.26
C ILE A 399 5.63 10.01 -7.73
N THR A 400 6.25 8.94 -8.24
CA THR A 400 6.07 8.50 -9.63
C THR A 400 5.14 7.28 -9.65
N PRO A 401 3.96 7.36 -10.29
CA PRO A 401 3.08 6.21 -10.44
C PRO A 401 3.79 5.04 -11.16
N PHE A 402 3.55 3.82 -10.71
CA PHE A 402 4.15 2.63 -11.34
C PHE A 402 3.58 2.40 -12.75
N ILE A 403 4.46 2.29 -13.73
CA ILE A 403 4.17 1.78 -15.07
C ILE A 403 5.16 0.65 -15.35
N GLN A 404 4.70 -0.42 -16.00
CA GLN A 404 5.60 -1.44 -16.50
C GLN A 404 6.45 -0.84 -17.63
N ASN A 405 7.72 -0.59 -17.33
CA ASN A 405 8.68 -0.08 -18.30
C ASN A 405 8.96 -1.13 -19.38
N ASP A 406 9.15 -0.62 -20.60
CA ASP A 406 9.73 -1.37 -21.71
C ASP A 406 11.09 -0.75 -22.01
N GLU A 407 12.17 -1.49 -21.75
CA GLU A 407 13.54 -1.04 -21.97
C GLU A 407 13.73 -0.54 -23.41
N LYS A 408 13.06 -1.16 -24.38
CA LYS A 408 13.13 -0.75 -25.79
C LYS A 408 12.56 0.66 -26.00
N SER A 409 11.39 0.93 -25.42
CA SER A 409 10.72 2.23 -25.53
C SER A 409 11.53 3.33 -24.82
N GLU A 410 12.19 3.01 -23.71
CA GLU A 410 13.06 3.94 -22.99
C GLU A 410 14.32 4.28 -23.79
N ILE A 411 14.97 3.27 -24.39
CA ILE A 411 16.11 3.47 -25.30
C ILE A 411 15.69 4.33 -26.50
N GLU A 412 14.56 4.03 -27.16
CA GLU A 412 14.06 4.80 -28.30
C GLU A 412 13.78 6.27 -27.93
N LYS A 413 13.21 6.53 -26.73
CA LYS A 413 13.00 7.89 -26.21
C LYS A 413 14.31 8.65 -26.07
N TRP A 414 15.32 8.05 -25.43
CA TRP A 414 16.61 8.71 -25.20
C TRP A 414 17.44 8.87 -26.47
N VAL A 415 17.37 7.91 -27.40
CA VAL A 415 17.98 8.01 -28.74
C VAL A 415 17.33 9.15 -29.54
N THR A 416 16.00 9.26 -29.50
CA THR A 416 15.29 10.36 -30.18
C THR A 416 15.63 11.72 -29.56
N ALA A 417 15.71 11.80 -28.22
CA ALA A 417 16.02 13.02 -27.49
C ALA A 417 17.46 13.53 -27.72
N SER A 418 18.40 12.63 -28.00
CA SER A 418 19.82 12.95 -28.22
C SER A 418 20.24 13.04 -29.70
N GLY A 419 19.57 12.33 -30.62
CA GLY A 419 20.02 12.15 -32.01
C GLY A 419 19.28 12.95 -33.10
N GLY A 420 18.07 13.48 -32.85
CA GLY A 420 17.26 14.14 -33.89
C GLY A 420 17.34 15.67 -33.88
N LYS A 421 16.90 16.28 -32.77
CA LYS A 421 17.10 17.70 -32.41
C LYS A 421 17.41 17.70 -30.92
N ALA A 422 18.68 17.84 -30.55
CA ALA A 422 19.15 17.58 -29.19
C ALA A 422 18.42 18.48 -28.17
N VAL A 423 17.49 17.89 -27.41
CA VAL A 423 16.88 18.51 -26.23
C VAL A 423 17.72 18.21 -24.99
N VAL A 424 18.42 17.07 -25.00
CA VAL A 424 19.26 16.57 -23.91
C VAL A 424 20.63 16.17 -24.47
N SER A 425 21.70 16.39 -23.71
CA SER A 425 23.04 15.97 -24.12
C SER A 425 23.14 14.44 -24.16
N GLN A 426 24.01 13.89 -25.02
CA GLN A 426 24.29 12.45 -25.05
C GLN A 426 24.76 11.92 -23.68
N LEU A 427 25.50 12.74 -22.92
CA LEU A 427 25.97 12.40 -21.58
C LEU A 427 24.80 12.26 -20.59
N GLU A 428 23.87 13.19 -20.59
CA GLU A 428 22.67 13.12 -19.75
C GLU A 428 21.75 11.97 -20.17
N ALA A 429 21.66 11.66 -21.47
CA ALA A 429 20.92 10.49 -21.95
C ALA A 429 21.53 9.18 -21.41
N ILE A 430 22.86 9.03 -21.47
CA ILE A 430 23.58 7.86 -20.92
C ILE A 430 23.43 7.79 -19.40
N LYS A 431 23.54 8.92 -18.71
CA LYS A 431 23.37 9.02 -17.26
C LYS A 431 21.95 8.65 -16.82
N ASN A 432 20.93 9.08 -17.57
CA ASN A 432 19.53 8.79 -17.26
C ASN A 432 19.12 7.35 -17.64
N LEU A 433 19.74 6.76 -18.67
CA LEU A 433 19.57 5.35 -19.00
C LEU A 433 20.09 4.43 -17.89
N GLY A 434 21.12 4.84 -17.14
CA GLY A 434 21.61 4.11 -15.96
C GLY A 434 22.25 2.75 -16.25
N ILE A 435 22.39 2.37 -17.53
CA ILE A 435 23.03 1.11 -17.97
C ILE A 435 24.56 1.17 -17.75
N SER A 436 25.14 2.37 -17.84
CA SER A 436 26.58 2.56 -17.62
C SER A 436 26.90 2.96 -16.18
N THR A 437 27.89 2.27 -15.61
CA THR A 437 28.48 2.57 -14.31
C THR A 437 29.25 3.89 -14.31
N ASP A 438 29.79 4.31 -15.47
CA ASP A 438 30.45 5.60 -15.67
C ASP A 438 30.02 6.24 -17.01
N PRO A 439 29.06 7.19 -16.96
CA PRO A 439 28.57 7.89 -18.14
C PRO A 439 29.63 8.68 -18.90
N GLN A 440 30.70 9.14 -18.24
CA GLN A 440 31.77 9.91 -18.89
C GLN A 440 32.69 9.00 -19.70
N GLU A 441 33.06 7.85 -19.15
CA GLU A 441 33.87 6.85 -19.84
C GLU A 441 33.13 6.29 -21.07
N THR A 442 31.83 6.04 -20.94
CA THR A 442 31.00 5.54 -22.04
C THR A 442 30.86 6.57 -23.16
N LEU A 443 30.70 7.85 -22.84
CA LEU A 443 30.71 8.91 -23.85
C LEU A 443 32.06 9.00 -24.57
N ALA A 444 33.17 8.90 -23.83
CA ALA A 444 34.51 8.90 -24.42
C ALA A 444 34.73 7.70 -25.34
N GLN A 445 34.19 6.53 -24.99
CA GLN A 445 34.23 5.34 -25.83
C GLN A 445 33.39 5.52 -27.10
N ILE A 446 32.17 6.04 -27.00
CA ILE A 446 31.29 6.33 -28.15
C ILE A 446 31.97 7.32 -29.11
N GLN A 447 32.58 8.40 -28.58
CA GLN A 447 33.30 9.37 -29.39
C GLN A 447 34.50 8.76 -30.11
N LYS A 448 35.19 7.80 -29.48
CA LYS A 448 36.30 7.07 -30.08
C LYS A 448 35.83 6.14 -31.20
N GLU A 449 34.75 5.40 -30.96
CA GLU A 449 34.11 4.53 -31.95
C GLU A 449 33.59 5.34 -33.16
N ASP A 450 32.98 6.50 -32.93
CA ASP A 450 32.54 7.43 -33.99
C ASP A 450 33.72 8.01 -34.78
N ALA A 451 34.82 8.35 -34.12
CA ALA A 451 36.02 8.86 -34.78
C ALA A 451 36.70 7.78 -35.66
N ASP A 452 36.74 6.53 -35.19
CA ASP A 452 37.27 5.40 -35.96
C ASP A 452 36.34 5.00 -37.11
N ALA A 453 35.02 5.05 -36.91
CA ALA A 453 34.02 4.87 -37.96
C ALA A 453 34.11 5.98 -39.02
N SER A 454 34.33 7.23 -38.62
CA SER A 454 34.51 8.36 -39.55
C SER A 454 35.80 8.24 -40.35
N ARG A 455 36.90 7.79 -39.73
CA ARG A 455 38.17 7.51 -40.42
C ARG A 455 38.03 6.38 -41.44
N SER A 456 37.32 5.30 -41.11
CA SER A 456 37.05 4.20 -42.05
C SER A 456 36.13 4.59 -43.21
N ARG A 457 35.17 5.51 -43.00
CA ARG A 457 34.38 6.09 -44.10
C ARG A 457 35.20 6.98 -45.01
N ILE A 458 36.13 7.77 -44.45
CA ILE A 458 37.03 8.61 -45.24
C ILE A 458 38.01 7.73 -46.03
N SER A 459 38.58 6.67 -45.46
CA SER A 459 39.44 5.74 -46.22
C SER A 459 38.70 5.07 -47.36
N ASN A 460 37.44 4.64 -47.15
CA ASN A 460 36.62 4.03 -48.21
C ASN A 460 36.24 5.01 -49.34
N ILE A 461 36.13 6.32 -49.05
CA ILE A 461 35.91 7.35 -50.09
C ILE A 461 37.19 7.64 -50.88
N PHE A 462 38.36 7.46 -50.28
CA PHE A 462 39.66 7.61 -50.95
C PHE A 462 40.15 6.32 -51.64
N GLU A 463 39.53 5.16 -51.36
CA GLU A 463 39.81 3.87 -52.03
C GLU A 463 38.92 3.59 -53.26
N GLU A 464 37.95 4.45 -53.60
CA GLU A 464 37.40 4.52 -54.97
C GLU A 464 38.15 5.60 -55.76
N PRO A 465 39.24 5.21 -56.45
CA PRO A 465 39.24 5.35 -57.89
C PRO A 465 39.91 4.15 -58.59
N GLU A 466 39.10 3.34 -59.28
CA GLU A 466 39.27 2.98 -60.71
C GLU A 466 38.04 2.25 -61.27
#